data_AF-A0A931P1M8-F1
#
_entry.id   AF-A0A931P1M8-F1
#
_cell.length_a   1.000
_cell.length_b   1.000
_cell.length_c   1.000
_cell.angle_alpha   90.00
_cell.angle_beta   90.00
_cell.angle_gamma   90.00
#
_symmetry.space_group_name_H-M   'P 1'
#
loop_
_entity.id
_entity.type
_entity.pdbx_description
1 polymer ?
#
loop_
_entity_poly.entity_id
_entity_poly.type
_entity_poly.pdbx_seq_one_letter_code
_entity_poly.pdbx_strand_id
1 'polypeptide(L)'
;MRDIYDATPAPVSMNLPESEPLHLTGTDITFLTFSCLVVLALSLAAWTVDGTVSLFVAVGGGLVVFESWHTALLFLQRHQQTDRRARVAIHMAALLPWLVILGSAALAMLGLFWISDRYFS
;
A
#
# COMPACT_ATOMS: atom_id res chain seq x y z
N MET A 1 56.77 17.98 2.79
CA MET A 1 56.80 16.87 1.80
C MET A 1 55.91 15.78 2.35
N ARG A 2 54.86 15.39 1.62
CA ARG A 2 53.94 14.30 1.97
C ARG A 2 54.41 13.07 1.19
N ASP A 3 54.69 11.97 1.89
CA ASP A 3 55.27 10.77 1.30
C ASP A 3 54.23 10.09 0.40
N ILE A 4 54.63 9.70 -0.80
CA ILE A 4 53.76 9.05 -1.81
C ILE A 4 53.43 7.60 -1.44
N TYR A 5 54.08 7.07 -0.41
CA TYR A 5 53.75 5.79 0.21
C TYR A 5 52.79 5.89 1.41
N ASP A 6 52.28 7.09 1.72
CA ASP A 6 51.19 7.22 2.68
C ASP A 6 49.99 6.41 2.17
N ALA A 7 49.68 5.31 2.86
CA ALA A 7 48.51 4.50 2.57
C ALA A 7 47.28 5.42 2.53
N THR A 8 46.52 5.37 1.44
CA THR A 8 45.24 6.08 1.34
C THR A 8 44.41 5.74 2.58
N PRO A 9 43.93 6.75 3.35
CA PRO A 9 43.15 6.48 4.55
C PRO A 9 42.01 5.55 4.15
N ALA A 10 41.94 4.39 4.82
CA ALA A 10 40.91 3.40 4.55
C ALA A 10 39.56 4.14 4.58
N PRO A 11 38.67 3.90 3.61
CA PRO A 11 37.37 4.53 3.60
C PRO A 11 36.74 4.25 4.97
N VAL A 12 36.44 5.33 5.71
CA VAL A 12 35.77 5.24 7.01
C VAL A 12 34.60 4.29 6.82
N SER A 13 34.53 3.21 7.61
CA SER A 13 33.39 2.30 7.51
C SER A 13 32.16 3.16 7.74
N MET A 14 31.40 3.34 6.68
CA MET A 14 30.11 4.02 6.76
C MET A 14 29.25 3.04 7.53
N ASN A 15 29.30 3.14 8.87
CA ASN A 15 28.42 2.39 9.73
C ASN A 15 27.02 2.74 9.24
N LEU A 16 26.36 1.77 8.60
CA LEU A 16 24.96 1.92 8.26
C LEU A 16 24.27 2.29 9.58
N PRO A 17 23.51 3.41 9.62
CA PRO A 17 22.76 3.73 10.82
C PRO A 17 21.94 2.49 11.18
N GLU A 18 22.09 2.02 12.42
CA GLU A 18 21.34 0.86 12.90
C GLU A 18 19.86 1.11 12.62
N SER A 19 19.21 0.14 11.97
CA SER A 19 17.79 0.22 11.65
C SER A 19 17.01 0.26 12.96
N GLU A 20 16.57 1.46 13.34
CA GLU A 20 15.76 1.66 14.54
C GLU A 20 14.48 0.81 14.45
N PRO A 21 14.12 0.07 15.52
CA PRO A 21 12.98 -0.83 15.47
C PRO A 21 11.68 -0.07 15.18
N LEU A 22 10.89 -0.61 14.26
CA LEU A 22 9.60 -0.03 13.89
C LEU A 22 8.63 -0.13 15.08
N HIS A 23 8.27 1.03 15.64
CA HIS A 23 7.26 1.11 16.69
C HIS A 23 5.85 1.03 16.08
N LEU A 24 5.33 -0.19 15.95
CA LEU A 24 3.94 -0.43 15.60
C LEU A 24 3.02 0.16 16.68
N THR A 25 2.04 0.96 16.26
CA THR A 25 1.06 1.54 17.17
C THR A 25 -0.29 0.87 16.95
N GLY A 26 -1.14 0.82 17.98
CA GLY A 26 -2.48 0.21 17.86
C GLY A 26 -3.34 0.84 16.74
N THR A 27 -3.01 2.06 16.32
CA THR A 27 -3.66 2.77 15.21
C THR A 27 -3.36 2.14 13.85
N ASP A 28 -2.16 1.58 13.63
CA ASP A 28 -1.83 0.84 12.39
C ASP A 28 -2.63 -0.44 12.28
N ILE A 29 -2.73 -1.15 13.41
CA ILE A 29 -3.48 -2.41 13.47
C ILE A 29 -4.96 -2.14 13.28
N THR A 30 -5.49 -1.06 13.88
CA THR A 30 -6.90 -0.66 13.70
C THR A 30 -7.18 -0.28 12.24
N PHE A 31 -6.25 0.40 11.57
CA PHE A 31 -6.39 0.75 10.17
C PHE A 31 -6.38 -0.48 9.26
N LEU A 32 -5.46 -1.41 9.51
CA LEU A 32 -5.36 -2.68 8.78
C LEU A 32 -6.63 -3.51 8.96
N THR A 33 -7.08 -3.72 10.20
CA THR A 33 -8.29 -4.50 10.48
C THR A 33 -9.53 -3.87 9.87
N PHE A 34 -9.67 -2.55 9.98
CA PHE A 34 -10.78 -1.82 9.34
C PHE A 34 -10.77 -2.00 7.82
N SER A 35 -9.60 -1.85 7.18
CA SER A 35 -9.46 -1.99 5.73
C SER A 35 -9.78 -3.42 5.27
N CYS A 36 -9.30 -4.44 5.99
CA CYS A 36 -9.64 -5.83 5.73
C CYS A 36 -11.15 -6.10 5.89
N LEU A 37 -11.79 -5.54 6.90
CA LEU A 37 -13.24 -5.67 7.10
C LEU A 37 -14.04 -5.04 5.95
N VAL A 38 -13.59 -3.87 5.46
CA VAL A 38 -14.21 -3.22 4.30
C VAL A 38 -14.11 -4.11 3.06
N VAL A 39 -12.92 -4.65 2.77
CA VAL A 39 -12.74 -5.58 1.63
C VAL A 39 -13.60 -6.83 1.77
N LEU A 40 -13.67 -7.40 2.97
CA LEU A 40 -14.49 -8.58 3.24
C LEU A 40 -15.98 -8.28 3.06
N ALA A 41 -16.47 -7.13 3.54
CA ALA A 41 -17.84 -6.70 3.33
C ALA A 41 -18.17 -6.50 1.83
N LEU A 42 -17.25 -5.89 1.07
CA LEU A 42 -17.41 -5.71 -0.38
C LEU A 42 -17.40 -7.05 -1.13
N SER A 43 -16.53 -7.98 -0.74
CA SER A 43 -16.48 -9.32 -1.32
C SER A 43 -17.78 -10.09 -1.05
N LEU A 44 -18.29 -10.06 0.19
CA LEU A 44 -19.58 -10.68 0.54
C LEU A 44 -20.75 -10.06 -0.22
N ALA A 45 -20.76 -8.74 -0.41
CA ALA A 45 -21.75 -8.07 -1.24
C ALA A 45 -21.66 -8.53 -2.70
N ALA A 46 -20.45 -8.58 -3.27
CA ALA A 46 -20.23 -9.04 -4.64
C ALA A 46 -20.64 -10.51 -4.87
N TRP A 47 -20.59 -11.34 -3.82
CA TRP A 47 -21.02 -12.74 -3.89
C TRP A 47 -22.49 -12.89 -4.29
N THR A 48 -23.33 -11.91 -3.96
CA THR A 48 -24.75 -11.92 -4.35
C THR A 48 -24.98 -11.73 -5.85
N VAL A 49 -23.98 -11.21 -6.56
CA VAL A 49 -24.03 -10.95 -8.00
C VAL A 49 -23.29 -12.04 -8.76
N ASP A 50 -22.02 -12.27 -8.42
CA ASP A 50 -21.17 -13.25 -9.09
C ASP A 50 -20.03 -13.70 -8.15
N GLY A 51 -19.89 -15.02 -7.98
CA GLY A 51 -18.85 -15.62 -7.14
C GLY A 51 -17.44 -15.37 -7.66
N THR A 52 -17.24 -15.26 -8.97
CA THR A 52 -15.94 -14.94 -9.57
C THR A 52 -15.55 -13.49 -9.30
N VAL A 53 -16.49 -12.56 -9.41
CA VAL A 53 -16.27 -11.15 -9.06
C VAL A 53 -15.95 -11.02 -7.56
N SER A 54 -16.68 -11.73 -6.71
CA SER A 54 -16.42 -11.78 -5.28
C SER A 54 -15.00 -12.24 -4.92
N LEU A 55 -14.51 -13.29 -5.60
CA LEU A 55 -13.15 -13.80 -5.43
C LEU A 55 -12.11 -12.76 -5.87
N PHE A 56 -12.32 -12.08 -7.01
CA PHE A 56 -11.42 -11.02 -7.45
C PHE A 56 -11.41 -9.82 -6.50
N VAL A 57 -12.55 -9.46 -5.92
CA VAL A 57 -12.64 -8.40 -4.90
C VAL A 57 -11.87 -8.81 -3.64
N ALA A 58 -12.00 -10.05 -3.18
CA ALA A 58 -11.27 -10.54 -2.01
C ALA A 58 -9.75 -10.56 -2.23
N VAL A 59 -9.29 -11.16 -3.33
CA VAL A 59 -7.86 -11.31 -3.62
C VAL A 59 -7.24 -9.96 -3.99
N GLY A 60 -7.84 -9.24 -4.93
CA GLY A 60 -7.35 -7.94 -5.37
C GLY A 60 -7.42 -6.88 -4.28
N GLY A 61 -8.54 -6.82 -3.54
CA GLY A 61 -8.68 -5.92 -2.40
C GLY A 61 -7.70 -6.24 -1.27
N GLY A 62 -7.48 -7.53 -0.98
CA GLY A 62 -6.50 -7.97 0.02
C GLY A 62 -5.07 -7.56 -0.34
N LEU A 63 -4.67 -7.73 -1.60
CA LEU A 63 -3.38 -7.27 -2.13
C LEU A 63 -3.21 -5.75 -1.98
N VAL A 64 -4.23 -4.96 -2.34
CA VAL A 64 -4.19 -3.50 -2.21
C VAL A 64 -4.03 -3.07 -0.74
N VAL A 65 -4.77 -3.70 0.18
CA VAL A 65 -4.66 -3.42 1.62
C VAL A 65 -3.27 -3.79 2.14
N PHE A 66 -2.74 -4.94 1.72
CA PHE A 66 -1.42 -5.39 2.15
C PHE A 66 -0.29 -4.47 1.64
N GLU A 67 -0.28 -4.15 0.34
CA GLU A 67 0.72 -3.28 -0.29
C GLU A 67 0.68 -1.86 0.29
N SER A 68 -0.52 -1.30 0.47
CA SER A 68 -0.69 0.04 1.06
C SER A 68 -0.23 0.08 2.51
N TRP A 69 -0.55 -0.94 3.31
CA TRP A 69 -0.09 -1.04 4.69
C TRP A 69 1.43 -1.15 4.77
N HIS A 70 2.04 -2.02 3.96
CA HIS A 70 3.50 -2.16 3.91
C HIS A 70 4.20 -0.87 3.48
N THR A 71 3.67 -0.19 2.45
CA THR A 71 4.19 1.09 1.98
C THR A 71 4.13 2.17 3.07
N ALA A 72 3.02 2.23 3.80
CA ALA A 72 2.87 3.16 4.91
C ALA A 72 3.82 2.83 6.08
N LEU A 73 4.01 1.56 6.41
CA LEU A 73 4.98 1.14 7.44
C LEU A 73 6.42 1.48 7.05
N LEU A 74 6.79 1.23 5.79
CA LEU A 74 8.13 1.57 5.28
C LEU A 74 8.37 3.08 5.34
N PHE A 75 7.34 3.89 5.07
CA PHE A 75 7.42 5.33 5.21
C PHE A 75 7.57 5.76 6.68
N LEU A 76 6.77 5.18 7.58
CA LEU A 76 6.84 5.45 9.02
C LEU A 76 8.16 4.99 9.65
N GLN A 77 8.79 3.95 9.10
CA GLN A 77 10.13 3.52 9.49
C GLN A 77 11.17 4.60 9.17
N ARG A 78 11.06 5.25 8.01
CA ARG A 78 11.98 6.30 7.58
C ARG A 78 11.68 7.65 8.23
N HIS A 79 10.41 7.92 8.52
CA HIS A 79 9.93 9.19 9.06
C HIS A 79 9.03 8.87 10.26
N GLN A 80 9.65 8.78 11.44
CA GLN A 80 8.92 8.54 12.68
C GLN A 80 7.91 9.67 12.93
N GLN A 81 6.63 9.34 12.77
CA GLN A 81 5.51 10.22 13.08
C GLN A 81 4.80 9.68 14.32
N THR A 82 4.75 10.48 15.38
CA THR A 82 4.08 10.13 16.63
C THR A 82 2.61 10.55 16.64
N ASP A 83 2.21 11.52 15.82
CA ASP A 83 0.82 11.97 15.75
C ASP A 83 -0.08 10.94 15.06
N ARG A 84 -1.18 10.58 15.73
CA ARG A 84 -2.17 9.62 15.25
C ARG A 84 -2.81 10.08 13.93
N ARG A 85 -3.09 11.36 13.77
CA ARG A 85 -3.75 11.88 12.55
C ARG A 85 -2.81 11.81 11.35
N ALA A 86 -1.56 12.21 11.53
CA ALA A 86 -0.53 12.10 10.50
C ALA A 86 -0.34 10.64 10.03
N ARG A 87 -0.32 9.68 10.96
CA ARG A 87 -0.18 8.25 10.64
C ARG A 87 -1.35 7.73 9.80
N VAL A 88 -2.59 8.08 10.15
CA VAL A 88 -3.77 7.73 9.35
C VAL A 88 -3.70 8.38 7.96
N ALA A 89 -3.27 9.64 7.87
CA ALA A 89 -3.11 10.31 6.58
C ALA A 89 -2.07 9.62 5.68
N ILE A 90 -0.98 9.09 6.26
CA ILE A 90 0.03 8.31 5.52
C ILE A 90 -0.57 7.01 4.97
N HIS A 91 -1.31 6.27 5.79
CA HIS A 91 -2.01 5.05 5.34
C HIS A 91 -3.01 5.36 4.22
N MET A 92 -3.77 6.46 4.34
CA MET A 92 -4.69 6.92 3.29
C MET A 92 -3.94 7.33 2.02
N ALA A 93 -2.80 8.01 2.15
CA ALA A 93 -1.97 8.41 1.02
C ALA A 93 -1.36 7.19 0.30
N ALA A 94 -1.06 6.10 1.02
CA ALA A 94 -0.60 4.85 0.42
C ALA A 94 -1.73 4.09 -0.32
N LEU A 95 -2.98 4.25 0.10
CA LEU A 95 -4.15 3.67 -0.59
C LEU A 95 -4.59 4.45 -1.82
N LEU A 96 -4.43 5.77 -1.82
CA LEU A 96 -4.98 6.66 -2.84
C LEU A 96 -4.57 6.28 -4.27
N PRO A 97 -3.30 5.96 -4.58
CA PRO A 97 -2.89 5.58 -5.93
C PRO A 97 -3.61 4.33 -6.43
N TRP A 98 -3.79 3.34 -5.55
CA TRP A 98 -4.53 2.12 -5.87
C TRP A 98 -6.00 2.42 -6.16
N LEU A 99 -6.66 3.23 -5.33
CA LEU A 99 -8.07 3.57 -5.56
C LEU A 99 -8.29 4.33 -6.87
N VAL A 100 -7.40 5.27 -7.19
CA VAL A 100 -7.53 6.08 -8.42
C VAL A 100 -7.22 5.24 -9.65
N ILE A 101 -6.09 4.52 -9.67
CA ILE A 101 -5.65 3.78 -10.85
C ILE A 101 -6.51 2.53 -11.07
N LEU A 102 -6.69 1.71 -10.05
CA LEU A 102 -7.45 0.48 -10.16
C LEU A 102 -8.94 0.78 -10.34
N GLY A 103 -9.46 1.78 -9.64
CA GLY A 103 -10.85 2.23 -9.79
C GLY A 103 -11.13 2.78 -11.18
N SER A 104 -10.26 3.64 -11.72
CA SER A 104 -10.42 4.15 -13.09
C SER A 104 -10.31 3.04 -14.14
N ALA A 105 -9.39 2.10 -13.97
CA ALA A 105 -9.27 0.95 -14.87
C ALA A 105 -10.52 0.06 -14.85
N ALA A 106 -11.06 -0.23 -13.66
CA ALA A 106 -12.28 -1.02 -13.51
C ALA A 106 -13.50 -0.31 -14.13
N LEU A 107 -13.65 1.00 -13.89
CA LEU A 107 -14.71 1.81 -14.51
C LEU A 107 -14.58 1.86 -16.03
N ALA A 108 -13.36 1.97 -16.55
CA ALA A 108 -13.12 1.94 -17.99
C ALA A 108 -13.52 0.58 -18.59
N MET A 109 -13.15 -0.53 -17.96
CA MET A 109 -13.57 -1.87 -18.41
C MET A 109 -15.09 -2.03 -18.37
N LEU A 110 -15.75 -1.64 -17.27
CA LEU A 110 -17.21 -1.70 -17.16
C LEU A 110 -17.89 -0.81 -18.22
N GLY A 111 -17.35 0.37 -18.48
CA GLY A 111 -17.83 1.26 -19.53
C GLY A 111 -17.71 0.65 -20.92
N LEU A 112 -16.59 -0.01 -21.22
CA LEU A 112 -16.38 -0.72 -22.48
C LEU A 112 -17.34 -1.90 -22.65
N PHE A 113 -17.57 -2.69 -21.60
CA PHE A 113 -18.55 -3.77 -21.63
C PHE A 113 -19.97 -3.22 -21.84
N TRP A 114 -20.34 -2.14 -21.15
CA TRP A 114 -21.65 -1.52 -21.31
C TRP A 114 -21.88 -0.98 -22.74
N ILE A 115 -20.87 -0.34 -23.33
CA ILE A 115 -20.92 0.10 -24.73
C ILE A 115 -21.03 -1.12 -25.64
N SER A 116 -20.21 -2.15 -25.42
CA SER A 116 -20.21 -3.37 -26.22
C SER A 116 -21.59 -4.03 -26.25
N ASP A 117 -22.18 -4.26 -25.08
CA ASP A 117 -23.49 -4.87 -24.95
C ASP A 117 -24.60 -4.04 -25.61
N ARG A 118 -24.45 -2.71 -25.64
CA ARG A 118 -25.47 -1.84 -26.23
C ARG A 118 -25.41 -1.72 -27.75
N TYR A 119 -24.23 -1.88 -28.35
CA TYR A 119 -24.04 -1.69 -29.80
C TYR A 119 -23.83 -2.98 -30.59
N PHE A 120 -23.40 -4.08 -29.94
CA PHE A 120 -23.08 -5.34 -30.60
C PHE A 120 -23.95 -6.53 -30.16
N SER A 121 -24.94 -6.30 -29.27
CA SER A 121 -26.02 -7.25 -28.99
C SER A 121 -27.26 -6.96 -29.83
#